data_AF-A0A7K2MQ61-F1
#
_entry.id   AF-A0A7K2MQ61-F1
#
_cell.length_a   1.000
_cell.length_b   1.000
_cell.length_c   1.000
_cell.angle_alpha   90.00
_cell.angle_beta   90.00
_cell.angle_gamma   90.00
#
_symmetry.space_group_name_H-M   'P 1'
#
loop_
_entity.id
_entity.type
_entity.pdbx_description
1 polymer ?
#
loop_
_entity_poly.entity_id
_entity_poly.type
_entity_poly.pdbx_seq_one_letter_code
_entity_poly.pdbx_strand_id
1 'polypeptide(L)'
;SKEDLVLYRIADHEDEAARVARGAPAPLDALRRHFLAGLERCDPVTGLNDHPAVLAFHRLLYGTPALVARMHTQLERSEAALAEVLGGDLEARLAAGQIIAVQRVLALDNWRRIAGGERVEDVRGDAVAAAERAFAGLAAGLPGLTAGAGGKAE
;
A
#
# COMPACT_ATOMS: atom_id res chain seq x y z
N SER A 1 5.89 25.03 2.57
CA SER A 1 7.23 24.56 3.02
C SER A 1 7.68 23.38 2.17
N LYS A 2 8.98 23.05 2.11
CA LYS A 2 9.46 21.78 1.53
C LYS A 2 8.83 20.58 2.26
N GLU A 3 8.57 20.72 3.55
CA GLU A 3 7.82 19.76 4.36
C GLU A 3 6.37 19.62 3.88
N ASP A 4 5.70 20.74 3.54
CA ASP A 4 4.35 20.70 2.96
C ASP A 4 4.33 20.01 1.60
N LEU A 5 5.41 20.05 0.82
CA LEU A 5 5.50 19.45 -0.52
C LEU A 5 5.79 17.94 -0.46
N VAL A 6 6.45 17.46 0.60
CA VAL A 6 6.58 16.02 0.88
C VAL A 6 5.30 15.48 1.52
N LEU A 7 4.66 16.25 2.41
CA LEU A 7 3.30 15.96 2.88
C LEU A 7 2.30 15.96 1.71
N TYR A 8 2.44 16.85 0.72
CA TYR A 8 1.58 16.91 -0.47
C TYR A 8 1.66 15.62 -1.29
N ARG A 9 2.81 14.94 -1.34
CA ARG A 9 2.97 13.70 -2.10
C ARG A 9 2.39 12.48 -1.36
N ILE A 10 2.33 12.52 -0.03
CA ILE A 10 1.70 11.46 0.79
C ILE A 10 0.19 11.69 0.92
N ALA A 11 -0.24 12.96 0.95
CA ALA A 11 -1.63 13.37 0.86
C ALA A 11 -2.24 13.17 -0.54
N ASP A 12 -1.46 12.82 -1.56
CA ASP A 12 -1.98 12.46 -2.88
C ASP A 12 -2.29 10.96 -3.00
N HIS A 13 -1.87 10.15 -2.01
CA HIS A 13 -2.09 8.69 -2.02
C HIS A 13 -3.36 8.24 -1.30
N GLU A 14 -4.13 9.18 -0.73
CA GLU A 14 -5.35 8.88 0.04
C GLU A 14 -6.33 8.02 -0.76
N ASP A 15 -6.49 8.34 -2.04
CA ASP A 15 -7.37 7.62 -2.95
C ASP A 15 -6.62 6.67 -3.88
N GLU A 16 -5.30 6.48 -3.75
CA GLU A 16 -4.53 5.72 -4.75
C GLU A 16 -5.02 4.28 -4.87
N ALA A 17 -5.23 3.60 -3.74
CA ALA A 17 -5.78 2.24 -3.75
C ALA A 17 -7.18 2.21 -4.40
N ALA A 18 -8.04 3.17 -4.07
CA ALA A 18 -9.36 3.29 -4.66
C ALA A 18 -9.28 3.56 -6.18
N ARG A 19 -8.37 4.44 -6.62
CA ARG A 19 -8.13 4.75 -8.04
C ARG A 19 -7.64 3.53 -8.82
N VAL A 20 -6.70 2.78 -8.27
CA VAL A 20 -6.16 1.54 -8.88
C VAL A 20 -7.23 0.45 -8.98
N ALA A 21 -8.08 0.33 -7.96
CA ALA A 21 -9.16 -0.66 -7.93
C ALA A 21 -10.35 -0.28 -8.84
N ARG A 22 -10.56 1.03 -9.09
CA ARG A 22 -11.75 1.53 -9.78
C ARG A 22 -11.86 1.00 -11.20
N GLY A 23 -12.98 0.32 -11.47
CA GLY A 23 -13.26 -0.27 -12.78
C GLY A 23 -12.39 -1.48 -13.13
N ALA A 24 -11.55 -1.96 -12.21
CA ALA A 24 -10.79 -3.17 -12.40
C ALA A 24 -11.71 -4.40 -12.22
N PRO A 25 -11.78 -5.33 -13.19
CA PRO A 25 -12.52 -6.59 -13.01
C PRO A 25 -11.94 -7.48 -11.90
N ALA A 26 -10.68 -7.25 -11.54
CA ALA A 26 -9.96 -7.92 -10.47
C ALA A 26 -9.22 -6.88 -9.60
N PRO A 27 -9.92 -6.22 -8.66
CA PRO A 27 -9.36 -5.13 -7.86
C PRO A 27 -8.09 -5.51 -7.11
N LEU A 28 -8.05 -6.71 -6.51
CA LEU A 28 -6.89 -7.16 -5.74
C LEU A 28 -5.66 -7.41 -6.63
N ASP A 29 -5.88 -7.98 -7.83
CA ASP A 29 -4.79 -8.19 -8.79
C ASP A 29 -4.25 -6.86 -9.34
N ALA A 30 -5.13 -5.87 -9.54
CA ALA A 30 -4.72 -4.53 -9.94
C ALA A 30 -3.84 -3.87 -8.86
N LEU A 31 -4.23 -3.98 -7.59
CA LEU A 31 -3.46 -3.49 -6.46
C LEU A 31 -2.13 -4.22 -6.30
N ARG A 32 -2.09 -5.55 -6.47
CA ARG A 32 -0.85 -6.33 -6.46
C ARG A 32 0.12 -5.83 -7.52
N ARG A 33 -0.33 -5.72 -8.77
CA ARG A 33 0.49 -5.21 -9.88
C ARG A 33 0.99 -3.79 -9.61
N HIS A 34 0.12 -2.93 -9.09
CA HIS A 34 0.49 -1.56 -8.77
C HIS A 34 1.59 -1.50 -7.69
N PHE A 35 1.45 -2.26 -6.60
CA PHE A 35 2.44 -2.29 -5.52
C PHE A 35 3.80 -2.82 -6.00
N LEU A 36 3.81 -3.91 -6.77
CA LEU A 36 5.04 -4.48 -7.35
C LEU A 36 5.72 -3.51 -8.33
N ALA A 37 4.93 -2.82 -9.17
CA ALA A 37 5.47 -1.78 -10.05
C ALA A 37 6.01 -0.59 -9.25
N GLY A 38 5.43 -0.27 -8.10
CA GLY A 38 5.94 0.71 -7.16
C GLY A 38 7.31 0.32 -6.61
N LEU A 39 7.47 -0.93 -6.17
CA LEU A 39 8.77 -1.45 -5.72
C LEU A 39 9.82 -1.34 -6.83
N GLU A 40 9.45 -1.68 -8.07
CA GLU A 40 10.38 -1.59 -9.20
C GLU A 40 10.91 -0.17 -9.42
N ARG A 41 10.04 0.83 -9.30
CA ARG A 41 10.40 2.25 -9.46
C ARG A 41 10.98 2.89 -8.20
N CYS A 42 11.16 2.14 -7.10
CA CYS A 42 11.49 2.68 -5.78
C CYS A 42 10.49 3.76 -5.35
N ASP A 43 9.20 3.57 -5.58
CA ASP A 43 8.18 4.55 -5.23
C ASP A 43 8.18 4.77 -3.70
N PRO A 44 8.30 6.03 -3.19
CA PRO A 44 8.35 6.31 -1.76
C PRO A 44 7.22 5.67 -0.94
N VAL A 45 6.03 5.48 -1.52
CA VAL A 45 4.88 4.87 -0.84
C VAL A 45 5.12 3.41 -0.46
N THR A 46 6.04 2.73 -1.14
CA THR A 46 6.38 1.32 -0.86
C THR A 46 7.45 1.16 0.21
N GLY A 47 7.99 2.26 0.75
CA GLY A 47 9.09 2.26 1.72
C GLY A 47 10.46 1.82 1.17
N LEU A 48 10.51 1.29 -0.06
CA LEU A 48 11.75 0.89 -0.74
C LEU A 48 12.36 2.09 -1.49
N ASN A 49 12.79 3.11 -0.75
CA ASN A 49 13.37 4.33 -1.32
C ASN A 49 14.41 4.93 -0.37
N ASP A 50 15.63 5.14 -0.87
CA ASP A 50 16.78 5.67 -0.12
C ASP A 50 17.03 7.16 -0.35
N HIS A 51 16.15 7.85 -1.09
CA HIS A 51 16.31 9.26 -1.35
C HIS A 51 16.33 10.05 -0.02
N PRO A 52 17.35 10.90 0.24
CA PRO A 52 17.54 11.52 1.55
C PRO A 52 16.32 12.29 2.06
N ALA A 53 15.59 12.97 1.18
CA ALA A 53 14.36 13.68 1.54
C ALA A 53 13.22 12.75 2.00
N VAL A 54 13.11 11.56 1.41
CA VAL A 54 12.10 10.55 1.79
C VAL A 54 12.44 9.97 3.15
N LEU A 55 13.72 9.68 3.41
CA LEU A 55 14.18 9.21 4.72
C LEU A 55 14.01 10.26 5.81
N ALA A 56 14.35 11.53 5.53
CA ALA A 56 14.15 12.63 6.46
C ALA A 56 12.67 12.81 6.82
N PHE A 57 11.78 12.72 5.83
CA PHE A 57 10.35 12.76 6.06
C PHE A 57 9.85 11.62 6.95
N HIS A 58 10.21 10.37 6.66
CA HIS A 58 9.74 9.24 7.47
C HIS A 58 10.28 9.29 8.90
N ARG A 59 11.52 9.77 9.10
CA ARG A 59 12.06 10.04 10.45
C ARG A 59 11.23 11.09 11.20
N LEU A 60 10.86 12.18 10.54
CA LEU A 60 9.98 13.19 11.12
C LEU A 60 8.59 12.61 11.46
N LEU A 61 7.98 11.89 10.52
CA LEU A 61 6.67 11.28 10.66
C LEU A 61 6.63 10.33 11.87
N TYR A 62 7.51 9.32 11.90
CA TYR A 62 7.51 8.30 12.97
C TYR A 62 8.16 8.78 14.27
N GLY A 63 8.90 9.89 14.25
CA GLY A 63 9.42 10.56 15.45
C GLY A 63 8.42 11.51 16.12
N THR A 64 7.27 11.80 15.50
CA THR A 64 6.32 12.82 15.98
C THR A 64 4.93 12.22 16.21
N PRO A 65 4.49 12.03 17.48
CA PRO A 65 3.21 11.39 17.79
C PRO A 65 1.99 12.01 17.11
N ALA A 66 1.95 13.35 17.00
CA ALA A 66 0.86 14.06 16.33
C ALA A 66 0.77 13.76 14.82
N LEU A 67 1.91 13.55 14.15
CA LEU A 67 1.93 13.19 12.74
C LEU A 67 1.53 11.73 12.52
N VAL A 68 1.94 10.83 13.42
CA VAL A 68 1.47 9.42 13.42
C VAL A 68 -0.06 9.36 13.59
N ALA A 69 -0.62 10.12 14.54
CA ALA A 69 -2.07 10.18 14.72
C ALA A 69 -2.77 10.67 13.44
N ARG A 70 -2.25 11.73 12.80
CA ARG A 70 -2.78 12.23 11.52
C ARG A 70 -2.69 11.19 10.39
N MET A 71 -1.60 10.42 10.33
CA MET A 71 -1.43 9.32 9.37
C MET A 71 -2.51 8.24 9.56
N HIS A 72 -2.87 7.90 10.81
CA HIS A 72 -3.94 6.94 11.07
C HIS A 72 -5.31 7.42 10.59
N THR A 73 -5.65 8.70 10.82
CA THR A 73 -6.86 9.29 10.22
C THR A 73 -6.84 9.21 8.69
N GLN A 74 -5.64 9.31 8.08
CA GLN A 74 -5.52 9.22 6.63
C GLN A 74 -5.69 7.79 6.09
N LEU A 75 -5.23 6.80 6.85
CA LEU A 75 -5.44 5.39 6.55
C LEU A 75 -6.92 5.04 6.62
N GLU A 76 -7.64 5.52 7.64
CA GLU A 76 -9.09 5.33 7.76
C GLU A 76 -9.85 5.87 6.54
N ARG A 77 -9.45 7.04 6.02
CA ARG A 77 -10.02 7.60 4.79
C ARG A 77 -9.70 6.76 3.55
N SER A 78 -8.48 6.24 3.46
CA SER A 78 -8.05 5.37 2.35
C SER A 78 -8.83 4.05 2.36
N GLU A 79 -9.05 3.48 3.54
CA GLU A 79 -9.88 2.29 3.74
C GLU A 79 -11.33 2.56 3.32
N ALA A 80 -11.91 3.68 3.72
CA ALA A 80 -13.25 4.07 3.31
C ALA A 80 -13.35 4.26 1.79
N ALA A 81 -12.42 4.98 1.17
CA ALA A 81 -12.42 5.21 -0.28
C ALA A 81 -12.29 3.90 -1.08
N LEU A 82 -11.45 2.97 -0.62
CA LEU A 82 -11.33 1.65 -1.24
C LEU A 82 -12.61 0.83 -1.03
N ALA A 83 -13.19 0.83 0.17
CA ALA A 83 -14.42 0.10 0.45
C ALA A 83 -15.57 0.53 -0.46
N GLU A 84 -15.74 1.83 -0.70
CA GLU A 84 -16.73 2.35 -1.65
C GLU A 84 -16.55 1.78 -3.06
N VAL A 85 -15.30 1.68 -3.54
CA VAL A 85 -15.00 1.10 -4.85
C VAL A 85 -15.24 -0.42 -4.88
N LEU A 86 -15.08 -1.10 -3.75
CA LEU A 86 -15.31 -2.54 -3.62
C LEU A 86 -16.79 -2.93 -3.42
N GLY A 87 -17.69 -1.96 -3.23
CA GLY A 87 -19.13 -2.19 -3.12
C GLY A 87 -19.82 -1.52 -1.91
N GLY A 88 -19.04 -1.00 -0.95
CA GLY A 88 -19.53 -0.21 0.18
C GLY A 88 -20.19 -0.99 1.33
N ASP A 89 -20.40 -2.30 1.18
CA ASP A 89 -20.97 -3.15 2.23
C ASP A 89 -19.94 -3.52 3.33
N LEU A 90 -20.37 -4.31 4.32
CA LEU A 90 -19.50 -4.72 5.42
C LEU A 90 -18.29 -5.55 4.93
N GLU A 91 -18.50 -6.44 3.96
CA GLU A 91 -17.44 -7.28 3.39
C GLU A 91 -16.42 -6.43 2.64
N ALA A 92 -16.87 -5.45 1.85
CA ALA A 92 -16.01 -4.48 1.18
C ALA A 92 -15.16 -3.66 2.16
N ARG A 93 -15.74 -3.25 3.30
CA ARG A 93 -15.02 -2.53 4.37
C ARG A 93 -13.97 -3.40 5.06
N LEU A 94 -14.30 -4.67 5.36
CA LEU A 94 -13.35 -5.62 5.94
C LEU A 94 -12.20 -5.90 4.97
N ALA A 95 -12.51 -6.15 3.70
CA ALA A 95 -11.51 -6.37 2.65
C ALA A 95 -10.58 -5.15 2.48
N ALA A 96 -11.14 -3.93 2.43
CA ALA A 96 -10.36 -2.71 2.32
C ALA A 96 -9.40 -2.53 3.50
N GLY A 97 -9.87 -2.76 4.73
CA GLY A 97 -9.03 -2.72 5.94
C GLY A 97 -7.88 -3.72 5.88
N GLN A 98 -8.15 -4.96 5.47
CA GLN A 98 -7.12 -6.00 5.31
C GLN A 98 -6.05 -5.61 4.26
N ILE A 99 -6.50 -5.14 3.10
CA ILE A 99 -5.61 -4.73 1.99
C ILE A 99 -4.71 -3.58 2.41
N ILE A 100 -5.28 -2.51 2.98
CA ILE A 100 -4.52 -1.32 3.40
C ILE A 100 -3.55 -1.66 4.54
N ALA A 101 -3.96 -2.51 5.49
CA ALA A 101 -3.07 -2.98 6.54
C ALA A 101 -1.86 -3.74 5.97
N VAL A 102 -2.06 -4.65 5.01
CA VAL A 102 -0.98 -5.39 4.35
C VAL A 102 0.00 -4.44 3.65
N GLN A 103 -0.50 -3.52 2.82
CA GLN A 103 0.36 -2.57 2.10
C GLN A 103 1.17 -1.70 3.08
N ARG A 104 0.53 -1.20 4.14
CA ARG A 104 1.18 -0.41 5.19
C ARG A 104 2.29 -1.18 5.89
N VAL A 105 2.04 -2.44 6.26
CA VAL A 105 3.03 -3.28 6.95
C VAL A 105 4.23 -3.58 6.05
N LEU A 106 3.99 -3.90 4.77
CA LEU A 106 5.07 -4.13 3.80
C LEU A 106 5.92 -2.86 3.60
N ALA A 107 5.27 -1.70 3.45
CA ALA A 107 5.98 -0.43 3.29
C ALA A 107 6.79 -0.05 4.54
N LEU A 108 6.24 -0.26 5.73
CA LEU A 108 6.92 -0.03 7.00
C LEU A 108 8.14 -0.93 7.17
N ASP A 109 8.05 -2.20 6.78
CA ASP A 109 9.17 -3.13 6.85
C ASP A 109 10.32 -2.69 5.95
N ASN A 110 10.03 -2.39 4.69
CA ASN A 110 11.01 -1.86 3.74
C ASN A 110 11.65 -0.57 4.27
N TRP A 111 10.84 0.37 4.75
CA TRP A 111 11.35 1.63 5.29
C TRP A 111 12.32 1.41 6.47
N ARG A 112 11.99 0.50 7.41
CA ARG A 112 12.86 0.22 8.56
C ARG A 112 14.23 -0.31 8.12
N ARG A 113 14.26 -1.20 7.14
CA ARG A 113 15.49 -1.76 6.57
C ARG A 113 16.35 -0.67 5.92
N ILE A 114 15.76 0.16 5.05
CA ILE A 114 16.47 1.26 4.40
C ILE A 114 16.93 2.33 5.40
N ALA A 115 16.09 2.69 6.38
CA ALA A 115 16.46 3.64 7.43
C ALA A 115 17.57 3.10 8.36
N GLY A 116 17.66 1.77 8.48
CA GLY A 116 18.74 1.05 9.16
C GLY A 116 20.05 0.96 8.37
N GLY A 117 20.07 1.43 7.12
CA GLY A 117 21.27 1.50 6.29
C GLY A 117 21.44 0.36 5.29
N GLU A 118 20.47 -0.55 5.14
CA GLU A 118 20.49 -1.53 4.05
C GLU A 118 20.30 -0.81 2.70
N ARG A 119 20.96 -1.31 1.64
CA ARG A 119 20.81 -0.75 0.30
C ARG A 119 19.51 -1.22 -0.35
N VAL A 120 18.89 -0.38 -1.17
CA VAL A 120 17.65 -0.70 -1.90
C VAL A 120 17.78 -1.99 -2.70
N GLU A 121 18.88 -2.15 -3.42
CA GLU A 121 19.21 -3.31 -4.24
C GLU A 121 19.31 -4.62 -3.44
N ASP A 122 19.73 -4.55 -2.18
CA ASP A 122 19.81 -5.73 -1.31
C ASP A 122 18.42 -6.09 -0.74
N VAL A 123 17.56 -5.08 -0.52
CA VAL A 123 16.21 -5.26 0.05
C VAL A 123 15.16 -5.64 -1.01
N ARG A 124 15.34 -5.19 -2.26
CA ARG A 124 14.33 -5.29 -3.33
C ARG A 124 13.81 -6.71 -3.55
N GLY A 125 14.70 -7.69 -3.62
CA GLY A 125 14.32 -9.09 -3.84
C GLY A 125 13.39 -9.62 -2.75
N ASP A 126 13.73 -9.34 -1.48
CA ASP A 126 12.92 -9.73 -0.33
C ASP A 126 11.58 -8.99 -0.32
N ALA A 127 11.58 -7.69 -0.63
CA ALA A 127 10.38 -6.86 -0.66
C ALA A 127 9.37 -7.37 -1.70
N VAL A 128 9.83 -7.73 -2.90
CA VAL A 128 9.00 -8.35 -3.95
C VAL A 128 8.46 -9.69 -3.48
N ALA A 129 9.32 -10.55 -2.91
CA ALA A 129 8.90 -11.87 -2.44
C ALA A 129 7.89 -11.78 -1.28
N ALA A 130 8.05 -10.81 -0.38
CA ALA A 130 7.11 -10.54 0.71
C ALA A 130 5.76 -10.03 0.18
N ALA A 131 5.78 -9.12 -0.79
CA ALA A 131 4.57 -8.62 -1.44
C ALA A 131 3.79 -9.75 -2.13
N GLU A 132 4.46 -10.58 -2.95
CA GLU A 132 3.81 -11.71 -3.63
C GLU A 132 3.16 -12.68 -2.63
N ARG A 133 3.87 -13.05 -1.55
CA ARG A 133 3.31 -13.93 -0.50
C ARG A 133 2.10 -13.30 0.18
N ALA A 134 2.17 -12.02 0.54
CA ALA A 134 1.10 -11.33 1.24
C ALA A 134 -0.16 -11.18 0.36
N PHE A 135 0.01 -10.80 -0.91
CA PHE A 135 -1.10 -10.71 -1.86
C PHE A 135 -1.68 -12.08 -2.23
N ALA A 136 -0.88 -13.14 -2.26
CA ALA A 136 -1.40 -14.52 -2.40
C ALA A 136 -2.27 -14.92 -1.20
N GLY A 137 -1.89 -14.54 0.02
CA GLY A 137 -2.71 -14.74 1.22
C GLY A 137 -4.03 -13.97 1.16
N LEU A 138 -3.99 -12.70 0.73
CA LEU A 138 -5.21 -11.91 0.49
C LEU A 138 -6.09 -12.55 -0.58
N ALA A 139 -5.51 -13.03 -1.68
CA ALA A 139 -6.26 -13.67 -2.76
C ALA A 139 -6.99 -14.94 -2.31
N ALA A 140 -6.35 -15.73 -1.44
CA ALA A 140 -6.98 -16.91 -0.84
C ALA A 140 -8.14 -16.55 0.11
N GLY A 141 -8.02 -15.43 0.84
CA GLY A 141 -9.06 -14.96 1.77
C GLY A 141 -10.17 -14.13 1.12
N LEU A 142 -9.92 -13.53 -0.05
CA LEU A 142 -10.80 -12.59 -0.75
C LEU A 142 -11.00 -13.01 -2.23
N PRO A 143 -11.50 -14.24 -2.50
CA PRO A 143 -11.53 -14.80 -3.85
C PRO A 143 -12.34 -13.95 -4.84
N GLY A 144 -13.39 -13.27 -4.38
CA GLY A 144 -14.24 -12.39 -5.20
C GLY A 144 -13.56 -11.12 -5.71
N LEU A 145 -12.35 -10.80 -5.24
CA LEU A 145 -11.58 -9.62 -5.66
C LEU A 145 -10.44 -9.94 -6.64
N THR A 146 -10.29 -11.21 -7.00
CA THR A 146 -9.30 -11.68 -7.98
C THR A 146 -9.98 -11.98 -9.30
N ALA A 147 -9.20 -12.01 -10.40
CA ALA A 147 -9.72 -12.57 -11.64
C ALA A 147 -10.02 -14.04 -11.38
N GLY A 148 -11.30 -14.39 -11.25
CA GLY A 148 -11.70 -15.77 -11.01
C GLY A 148 -11.01 -16.69 -12.00
N ALA A 149 -10.43 -17.80 -11.51
CA ALA A 149 -10.20 -18.94 -12.38
C ALA A 149 -11.58 -19.27 -12.97
N GLY A 150 -11.73 -19.05 -14.28
CA GLY A 150 -13.02 -18.93 -14.95
C GLY A 150 -14.07 -19.92 -14.43
N GLY A 151 -15.28 -19.41 -14.22
CA GLY A 151 -16.43 -20.25 -13.96
C GLY A 151 -16.44 -21.41 -14.95
N LYS A 152 -16.44 -22.64 -14.43
CA LYS A 152 -17.00 -23.74 -15.21
C LYS A 152 -18.46 -23.34 -15.46
N ALA A 153 -18.77 -23.04 -16.71
CA ALA A 153 -20.13 -23.06 -17.19
C ALA A 153 -20.68 -24.46 -16.90
N GLU A 154 -21.69 -24.51 -16.03
CA GLU A 154 -22.66 -25.60 -15.96
C GLU A 154 -23.74 -25.38 -17.02
#